data_AF-A0A433S006-F1
#
_entry.id   AF-A0A433S006-F1
#
_cell.length_a   1.000
_cell.length_b   1.000
_cell.length_c   1.000
_cell.angle_alpha   90.00
_cell.angle_beta   90.00
_cell.angle_gamma   90.00
#
_symmetry.space_group_name_H-M   'P 1'
#
loop_
_entity.id
_entity.type
_entity.pdbx_description
1 polymer ?
#
loop_
_entity_poly.entity_id
_entity_poly.type
_entity_poly.pdbx_seq_one_letter_code
_entity_poly.pdbx_strand_id
1 'polypeptide(L)' 'MATTATRIAYVVYDAARRHFEAAVEFFAPGLPVPLRIGVTMPAAQSIGHQALVKGLVRAAERQILR' A
#
# COMPACT_ATOMS: atom_id res chain seq x y z
N MET A 1 -12.32 9.43 8.05
CA MET A 1 -12.68 9.72 6.64
C MET A 1 -13.32 8.48 6.05
N ALA A 2 -14.43 8.61 5.31
CA ALA A 2 -15.03 7.46 4.62
C ALA A 2 -14.26 7.20 3.33
N THR A 3 -13.34 6.23 3.35
CA THR A 3 -12.59 5.81 2.17
C THR A 3 -13.53 5.10 1.19
N THR A 4 -13.59 5.57 -0.06
CA THR A 4 -14.51 5.03 -1.07
C THR A 4 -13.84 4.03 -2.01
N ALA A 5 -12.51 4.13 -2.20
CA ALA A 5 -11.75 3.18 -2.99
C ALA A 5 -10.26 3.21 -2.64
N THR A 6 -9.56 2.12 -2.93
CA THR A 6 -8.10 1.99 -2.74
C THR A 6 -7.47 1.45 -4.02
N ARG A 7 -6.37 2.06 -4.47
CA ARG A 7 -5.57 1.62 -5.62
C ARG A 7 -4.11 1.46 -5.23
N ILE A 8 -3.45 0.40 -5.70
CA ILE A 8 -1.99 0.31 -5.63
C ILE A 8 -1.43 0.92 -6.91
N ALA A 9 -0.75 2.06 -6.80
CA ALA A 9 -0.24 2.80 -7.95
C ALA A 9 1.01 2.15 -8.54
N TYR A 10 1.90 1.63 -7.70
CA TYR A 10 3.04 0.80 -8.10
C TYR A 10 3.43 -0.16 -6.98
N VAL A 11 4.08 -1.25 -7.37
CA VAL A 11 4.80 -2.16 -6.47
C VAL A 11 6.13 -2.50 -7.13
N VAL A 12 7.22 -2.35 -6.39
CA VAL A 12 8.57 -2.72 -6.80
C VAL A 12 9.14 -3.66 -5.75
N TYR A 13 9.85 -4.70 -6.20
CA TYR A 13 10.60 -5.58 -5.31
C TYR A 13 12.06 -5.12 -5.26
N ASP A 14 12.52 -4.72 -4.07
CA ASP A 14 13.94 -4.51 -3.78
C ASP A 14 14.55 -5.83 -3.31
N ALA A 15 15.32 -6.47 -4.20
CA ALA A 15 15.97 -7.74 -3.92
C ALA A 15 17.13 -7.61 -2.91
N ALA A 16 17.80 -6.46 -2.85
CA ALA A 16 18.91 -6.23 -1.92
C ALA A 16 18.41 -6.14 -0.48
N ARG A 17 17.27 -5.47 -0.28
CA ARG A 17 16.61 -5.34 1.04
C ARG A 17 15.59 -6.44 1.32
N ARG A 18 15.28 -7.27 0.34
CA ARG A 18 14.21 -8.29 0.39
C ARG A 18 12.87 -7.70 0.80
N HIS A 19 12.54 -6.52 0.31
CA HIS A 19 11.32 -5.79 0.65
C HIS A 19 10.52 -5.45 -0.61
N PHE A 20 9.21 -5.28 -0.45
CA PHE A 20 8.35 -4.63 -1.43
C PHE A 20 8.20 -3.16 -1.07
N GLU A 21 8.41 -2.29 -2.05
CA GLU A 21 8.11 -0.87 -1.98
C GLU A 21 6.87 -0.60 -2.83
N ALA A 22 5.91 0.14 -2.28
CA ALA A 22 4.66 0.42 -2.98
C ALA A 22 4.11 1.80 -2.64
N ALA A 23 3.32 2.34 -3.55
CA ALA A 23 2.44 3.48 -3.25
C ALA A 23 0.98 3.02 -3.30
N VAL A 24 0.26 3.29 -2.21
CA VAL A 24 -1.17 3.03 -2.07
C VAL A 24 -1.92 4.36 -2.10
N GLU A 25 -2.93 4.46 -2.93
CA GLU A 25 -3.79 5.62 -3.08
C GLU A 25 -5.14 5.36 -2.47
N PHE A 26 -5.58 6.27 -1.60
CA PHE A 26 -6.87 6.26 -0.95
C PHE A 26 -7.74 7.38 -1.53
N PHE A 27 -8.87 7.00 -2.09
CA PHE A 27 -9.86 7.92 -2.62
C PHE A 27 -10.91 8.15 -1.56
N ALA A 28 -11.22 9.42 -1.29
CA ALA A 28 -12.27 9.81 -0.37
C ALA A 28 -13.08 10.98 -0.95
N PRO A 29 -14.40 11.04 -0.70
CA PRO A 29 -15.22 12.17 -1.09
C PRO A 29 -14.69 13.47 -0.49
N GLY A 30 -14.64 14.53 -1.30
CA GLY A 30 -14.16 15.84 -0.88
C GLY A 30 -12.65 16.05 -0.99
N LEU A 31 -11.87 15.04 -1.41
CA LEU A 31 -10.46 15.23 -1.79
C LEU A 31 -10.33 15.38 -3.31
N PRO A 32 -9.69 16.47 -3.81
CA PRO A 32 -9.50 16.68 -5.25
C PRO A 32 -8.48 15.72 -5.87
N VAL A 33 -7.57 15.17 -5.05
CA VAL A 33 -6.57 14.18 -5.44
C VAL A 33 -6.54 13.05 -4.40
N PRO A 34 -6.26 11.79 -4.80
CA PRO A 34 -6.17 10.70 -3.83
C PRO A 34 -5.01 10.92 -2.86
N LEU A 35 -5.21 10.52 -1.61
CA LEU A 35 -4.15 10.48 -0.63
C LEU A 35 -3.20 9.33 -0.98
N ARG A 36 -1.97 9.65 -1.37
CA ARG A 36 -0.94 8.67 -1.74
C ARG A 36 0.00 8.42 -0.57
N ILE A 37 0.12 7.16 -0.17
CA ILE A 37 0.92 6.70 0.96
C ILE A 37 1.97 5.71 0.48
N GLY A 38 3.24 6.04 0.70
CA GLY A 38 4.38 5.17 0.40
C GLY A 38 4.61 4.16 1.53
N VAL A 39 4.67 2.88 1.19
CA VAL A 39 4.85 1.80 2.17
C VAL A 39 5.95 0.84 1.76
N THR A 40 6.57 0.25 2.78
CA THR A 40 7.55 -0.81 2.64
C THR A 40 7.05 -2.02 3.42
N MET A 41 7.13 -3.21 2.82
CA MET A 41 6.74 -4.45 3.47
C MET A 41 7.82 -5.52 3.25
N PRO A 42 8.22 -6.27 4.29
CA PRO A 42 9.12 -7.40 4.11
C PRO A 42 8.58 -8.42 3.11
N ALA A 43 9.43 -8.90 2.21
CA ALA A 43 9.07 -9.96 1.28
C ALA A 43 9.23 -11.32 1.95
N ALA A 44 8.14 -12.08 2.02
CA ALA A 44 8.20 -13.51 2.31
C ALA A 44 8.53 -14.29 1.02
N GLN A 45 9.32 -15.37 1.14
CA GLN A 45 9.76 -16.17 -0.01
C GLN A 45 8.61 -16.71 -0.88
N SER A 46 7.41 -16.89 -0.31
CA SER A 46 6.25 -17.44 -1.00
C SER A 46 4.97 -16.61 -0.79
N ILE A 47 5.08 -15.28 -0.77
CA ILE A 47 3.90 -14.44 -0.58
C ILE A 47 2.98 -14.51 -1.81
N GLY A 48 1.75 -14.98 -1.62
CA GLY A 48 0.73 -14.96 -2.67
C GLY A 48 0.28 -13.54 -3.00
N HIS A 49 -0.15 -13.30 -4.24
CA HIS A 49 -0.55 -11.98 -4.72
C HIS A 49 -1.61 -11.30 -3.81
N GLN A 50 -2.66 -12.03 -3.41
CA GLN A 50 -3.69 -11.46 -2.52
C GLN A 50 -3.16 -11.08 -1.14
N ALA A 51 -2.24 -11.87 -0.58
CA ALA A 51 -1.63 -11.59 0.71
C ALA A 51 -0.72 -10.35 0.62
N LEU A 52 0.02 -10.22 -0.48
CA LEU A 52 0.82 -9.03 -0.78
C LEU A 52 -0.06 -7.77 -0.84
N VAL A 53 -1.11 -7.78 -1.67
CA VAL A 53 -2.04 -6.64 -1.82
C VAL A 53 -2.64 -6.24 -0.48
N LYS A 54 -3.18 -7.20 0.29
CA LYS A 54 -3.76 -6.93 1.62
C LYS A 54 -2.72 -6.38 2.60
N GLY A 55 -1.49 -6.91 2.57
CA GLY A 55 -0.39 -6.46 3.42
C GLY A 55 0.00 -5.01 3.17
N LEU A 56 0.14 -4.63 1.89
CA LEU A 56 0.47 -3.26 1.47
C LEU A 56 -0.64 -2.27 1.85
N VAL A 57 -1.91 -2.61 1.60
CA VAL A 57 -3.04 -1.75 1.99
C VAL A 57 -3.08 -1.54 3.50
N ARG A 58 -2.96 -2.61 4.30
CA ARG A 58 -2.93 -2.51 5.77
C ARG A 58 -1.74 -1.69 6.28
N ALA A 59 -0.58 -1.83 5.65
CA ALA A 59 0.59 -1.03 6.01
C ALA A 59 0.33 0.46 5.79
N ALA A 60 -0.36 0.81 4.71
CA ALA A 60 -0.67 2.19 4.36
C ALA A 60 -1.77 2.77 5.25
N GLU A 61 -2.82 1.99 5.55
CA GLU A 61 -3.86 2.37 6.53
C GLU A 61 -3.26 2.68 7.91
N ARG A 62 -2.29 1.87 8.37
CA ARG A 62 -1.60 2.12 9.64
C ARG A 62 -0.81 3.42 9.66
N GLN A 63 -0.32 3.89 8.51
CA GLN A 63 0.37 5.18 8.45
C GLN A 63 -0.62 6.35 8.48
N ILE A 64 -1.85 6.18 8.00
CA ILE A 64 -2.90 7.22 8.08
C ILE A 64 -3.41 7.39 9.52
N LEU A 65 -3.46 6.30 10.29
CA LEU A 65 -3.98 6.31 11.66
C LEU A 65 -2.94 6.71 12.73
N ARG A 66 -1.68 6.91 12.34
CA ARG A 66 -0.61 7.39 13.23
C ARG A 66 -0.46 8.90 13.11
#